data_AF-A0A016V3K3-F1
#
_entry.id   AF-A0A016V3K3-F1
#
_cell.length_a   1.000
_cell.length_b   1.000
_cell.length_c   1.000
_cell.angle_alpha   90.00
_cell.angle_beta   90.00
_cell.angle_gamma   90.00
#
_symmetry.space_group_name_H-M   'P 1'
#
loop_
_entity.id
_entity.type
_entity.pdbx_description
1 polymer ?
#
loop_
_entity_poly.entity_id
_entity_poly.type
_entity_poly.pdbx_seq_one_letter_code
_entity_poly.pdbx_strand_id
1 'polypeptide(L)'
;MTCATFSFLLNLVLTETNASRNAHFVRYSTMAHWFHRNPMKPTEYVKFELKKMLTSEASGKICSELRLRREKLLELFRNAGNDLAEVDKEFNDYLRLFAGFLVDIGAAAGGGDPSKADSKLIPVVRFQWGHSMLGTAATELSDSWFEALNLIECMAMWLSKHAAWVAGKDEVKEYEAKECLSCLRRAAGMFAFVGANLRRLSGTGDFEGADFDSKVVRAYEMQAIAESQEVVVARAIEMKHNPMLISSLAAHTASLFAKAGEQLTSFKEEIFGRWRRYLQLKQHFYLAYGYAFLGEAFLKEDKCGEAVRACKEGVAEFEIAKDFASKYSTAPGPGTRIKPEEHLFFRRIKPLLLRHLEKAERENGFIYHQPVPDECPQLDSDPNYGVAKPEPFEYPTPAEIWTPAVYASFKLGKASMPDFSKIKKGKKEMKLVNEEKIYQTEKDPNNFSGCVIS
;
A
#
# COMPACT_ATOMS: atom_id res chain seq x y z
N MET A 1 27.84 -8.81 -7.74
CA MET A 1 27.18 -9.85 -8.55
C MET A 1 25.68 -9.58 -8.47
N THR A 2 25.27 -8.52 -9.16
CA THR A 2 24.08 -7.72 -8.85
C THR A 2 23.76 -6.95 -10.11
N CYS A 3 22.70 -7.34 -10.84
CA CYS A 3 21.93 -6.52 -11.81
C CYS A 3 21.02 -7.37 -12.72
N ALA A 4 21.25 -8.68 -12.86
CA ALA A 4 20.60 -9.47 -13.92
C ALA A 4 19.21 -10.03 -13.58
N THR A 5 18.83 -10.12 -12.30
CA THR A 5 17.55 -10.72 -11.87
C THR A 5 16.38 -9.74 -11.77
N PHE A 6 16.63 -8.43 -11.84
CA PHE A 6 15.58 -7.40 -11.80
C PHE A 6 14.84 -7.23 -13.13
N SER A 7 15.46 -7.66 -14.25
CA SER A 7 14.92 -7.46 -15.60
C SER A 7 14.04 -8.63 -16.10
N PHE A 8 14.11 -9.80 -15.47
CA PHE A 8 13.44 -11.01 -15.99
C PHE A 8 11.95 -11.10 -15.60
N LEU A 9 11.56 -10.56 -14.44
CA LEU A 9 10.15 -10.53 -14.00
C LEU A 9 9.33 -9.43 -14.70
N LEU A 10 9.97 -8.37 -15.20
CA LEU A 10 9.30 -7.31 -15.96
C LEU A 10 9.16 -7.67 -17.45
N ASN A 11 10.13 -8.40 -18.03
CA ASN A 11 10.12 -8.76 -19.44
C ASN A 11 9.16 -9.90 -19.79
N LEU A 12 8.85 -10.83 -18.88
CA LEU A 12 7.88 -11.90 -19.18
C LEU A 12 6.42 -11.41 -19.24
N VAL A 13 6.15 -10.20 -18.73
CA VAL A 13 4.84 -9.53 -18.88
C VAL A 13 4.81 -8.65 -20.14
N LEU A 14 5.91 -8.53 -20.90
CA LEU A 14 6.06 -7.53 -21.97
C LEU A 14 6.52 -8.08 -23.33
N THR A 15 6.57 -9.39 -23.57
CA THR A 15 6.87 -9.91 -24.91
C THR A 15 5.62 -10.00 -25.78
N GLU A 16 5.50 -9.07 -26.74
CA GLU A 16 4.55 -9.12 -27.85
C GLU A 16 4.67 -10.44 -28.62
N THR A 17 3.63 -11.28 -28.57
CA THR A 17 3.43 -12.32 -29.57
C THR A 17 2.49 -11.78 -30.66
N ASN A 18 3.08 -11.49 -31.82
CA ASN A 18 2.37 -11.18 -33.06
C ASN A 18 1.46 -12.35 -33.46
N ALA A 19 0.14 -12.19 -33.31
CA ALA A 19 -0.85 -13.11 -33.88
C ALA A 19 -2.10 -12.38 -34.39
N SER A 20 -2.11 -12.21 -35.72
CA SER A 20 -3.22 -12.00 -36.65
C SER A 20 -4.15 -10.78 -36.53
N ARG A 21 -4.21 -10.07 -37.66
CA ARG A 21 -5.18 -9.02 -37.99
C ARG A 21 -6.53 -9.65 -38.36
N ASN A 22 -7.59 -9.27 -37.64
CA ASN A 22 -8.92 -9.05 -38.22
C ASN A 22 -9.71 -8.07 -37.33
N ALA A 23 -10.39 -7.14 -37.98
CA ALA A 23 -10.89 -5.89 -37.42
C ALA A 23 -12.30 -6.01 -36.79
N HIS A 24 -12.59 -5.01 -35.94
CA HIS A 24 -13.88 -4.65 -35.35
C HIS A 24 -14.47 -5.61 -34.30
N PHE A 25 -14.11 -5.41 -33.02
CA PHE A 25 -15.04 -5.44 -31.87
C PHE A 25 -14.32 -4.94 -30.59
N VAL A 26 -14.87 -3.89 -29.98
CA VAL A 26 -14.70 -3.41 -28.59
C VAL A 26 -13.26 -3.26 -28.03
N ARG A 27 -12.76 -2.01 -28.00
CA ARG A 27 -11.60 -1.63 -27.17
C ARG A 27 -12.02 -1.72 -25.69
N TYR A 28 -11.31 -2.55 -24.91
CA TYR A 28 -11.56 -2.71 -23.49
C TYR A 28 -11.28 -1.39 -22.76
N SER A 29 -12.25 -0.97 -21.97
CA SER A 29 -12.19 0.12 -21.01
C SER A 29 -11.05 -0.12 -20.03
N THR A 30 -10.12 0.83 -19.90
CA THR A 30 -9.16 0.87 -18.79
C THR A 30 -9.89 0.72 -17.45
N MET A 31 -9.39 -0.15 -16.56
CA MET A 31 -9.95 -0.24 -15.21
C MET A 31 -9.60 1.04 -14.47
N ALA A 32 -10.62 1.81 -14.07
CA ALA A 32 -10.42 2.87 -13.08
C ALA A 32 -10.19 2.21 -11.73
N HIS A 33 -9.35 2.79 -10.88
CA HIS A 33 -9.13 2.31 -9.53
C HIS A 33 -9.61 3.34 -8.52
N TRP A 34 -10.19 2.85 -7.43
CA TRP A 34 -10.44 3.65 -6.23
C TRP A 34 -9.78 2.97 -5.05
N PHE A 35 -9.02 3.73 -4.27
CA PHE A 35 -8.34 3.24 -3.08
C PHE A 35 -8.70 4.05 -1.85
N HIS A 36 -9.09 3.36 -0.78
CA HIS A 36 -9.33 3.96 0.53
C HIS A 36 -8.00 4.35 1.20
N ARG A 37 -7.96 5.51 1.85
CA ARG A 37 -6.78 5.99 2.58
C ARG A 37 -7.16 6.46 3.99
N ASN A 38 -6.41 5.96 4.96
CA ASN A 38 -6.44 6.46 6.34
C ASN A 38 -5.60 7.75 6.46
N PRO A 39 -5.86 8.60 7.47
CA PRO A 39 -5.11 9.83 7.71
C PRO A 39 -3.62 9.61 7.97
N MET A 40 -2.79 10.57 7.59
CA MET A 40 -1.37 10.61 7.97
C MET A 40 -1.20 10.76 9.49
N LYS A 41 -0.13 10.16 10.01
CA LYS A 41 0.21 10.19 11.43
C LYS A 41 0.70 11.57 11.84
N PRO A 42 0.12 12.22 12.86
CA PRO A 42 0.66 13.46 13.38
C PRO A 42 1.87 13.19 14.28
N THR A 43 2.75 14.17 14.44
CA THR A 43 3.91 14.09 15.33
C THR A 43 4.23 15.42 15.97
N GLU A 44 4.95 15.40 17.08
CA GLU A 44 5.37 16.62 17.77
C GLU A 44 6.56 17.25 17.04
N TYR A 45 6.72 18.56 17.23
CA TYR A 45 7.91 19.24 16.75
C TYR A 45 9.13 18.82 17.58
N VAL A 46 10.16 18.30 16.92
CA VAL A 46 11.39 17.85 17.57
C VAL A 46 12.52 18.82 17.28
N LYS A 47 13.08 19.41 18.35
CA LYS A 47 14.12 20.44 18.26
C LYS A 47 15.53 19.91 17.98
N PHE A 48 15.81 18.64 18.28
CA PHE A 48 17.15 18.04 18.25
C PHE A 48 18.22 18.85 19.03
N GLU A 49 17.81 19.62 20.05
CA GLU A 49 18.73 20.41 20.87
C GLU A 49 19.43 19.55 21.93
N LEU A 50 20.58 18.97 21.59
CA LEU A 50 21.35 18.10 22.50
C LEU A 50 22.36 18.86 23.37
N LYS A 51 22.42 20.19 23.27
CA LYS A 51 23.19 21.15 24.10
C LYS A 51 24.52 20.59 24.63
N LYS A 52 24.58 20.31 25.94
CA LYS A 52 25.81 19.91 26.68
C LYS A 52 26.39 18.57 26.23
N MET A 53 25.67 17.80 25.42
CA MET A 53 26.13 16.53 24.86
C MET A 53 26.98 16.73 23.61
N LEU A 54 26.89 17.87 22.93
CA LEU A 54 27.61 18.14 21.70
C LEU A 54 28.93 18.84 22.02
N THR A 55 30.06 18.28 21.57
CA THR A 55 31.39 18.87 21.77
C THR A 55 32.07 19.29 20.47
N SER A 56 31.36 19.24 19.32
CA SER A 56 31.87 19.69 18.03
C SER A 56 30.80 20.44 17.23
N GLU A 57 31.23 21.39 16.39
CA GLU A 57 30.35 22.10 15.47
C GLU A 57 29.66 21.15 14.48
N ALA A 58 30.38 20.13 14.00
CA ALA A 58 29.83 19.10 13.09
C ALA A 58 28.62 18.37 13.69
N SER A 59 28.69 17.98 14.98
CA SER A 59 27.55 17.36 15.67
C SER A 59 26.37 18.32 15.86
N GLY A 60 26.64 19.61 16.07
CA GLY A 60 25.61 20.66 16.09
C GLY A 60 24.94 20.87 14.73
N LYS A 61 25.73 20.80 13.64
CA LYS A 61 25.23 20.88 12.27
C LYS A 61 24.30 19.71 11.94
N ILE A 62 24.66 18.48 12.29
CA ILE A 62 23.81 17.29 12.11
C ILE A 62 22.44 17.50 12.79
N CYS A 63 22.42 17.89 14.06
CA CYS A 63 21.16 18.13 14.77
C CYS A 63 20.30 19.23 14.13
N SER A 64 20.95 20.31 13.65
CA SER A 64 20.26 21.42 12.99
C SER A 64 19.67 21.00 11.64
N GLU A 65 20.41 20.23 10.86
CA GLU A 65 19.94 19.68 9.58
C GLU A 65 18.84 18.64 9.76
N LEU A 66 18.94 17.76 10.77
CA LEU A 66 17.89 16.79 11.10
C LEU A 66 16.56 17.49 11.38
N ARG A 67 16.59 18.58 12.16
CA ARG A 67 15.39 19.38 12.46
C ARG A 67 14.75 19.93 11.18
N LEU A 68 15.54 20.58 10.33
CA LEU A 68 15.06 21.21 9.09
C LEU A 68 14.55 20.17 8.09
N ARG A 69 15.29 19.07 7.89
CA ARG A 69 14.90 18.00 6.97
C ARG A 69 13.65 17.28 7.43
N ARG A 70 13.51 17.02 8.75
CA ARG A 70 12.30 16.44 9.31
C ARG A 70 11.08 17.30 9.04
N GLU A 71 11.19 18.60 9.29
CA GLU A 71 10.09 19.55 9.07
C GLU A 71 9.70 19.63 7.58
N LYS A 72 10.69 19.72 6.68
CA LYS A 72 10.46 19.69 5.23
C LYS A 72 9.76 18.40 4.78
N LEU A 73 10.25 17.24 5.25
CA LEU A 73 9.69 15.94 4.89
C LEU A 73 8.25 15.78 5.38
N LEU A 74 7.95 16.19 6.61
CA LEU A 74 6.59 16.14 7.16
C LEU A 74 5.62 17.05 6.41
N GLU A 75 6.08 18.21 5.90
CA GLU A 75 5.25 19.07 5.06
C GLU A 75 4.97 18.43 3.69
N LEU A 76 5.97 17.79 3.08
CA LEU A 76 5.80 17.06 1.82
C LEU A 76 4.77 15.93 1.95
N PHE A 77 4.70 15.27 3.09
CA PHE A 77 3.71 14.20 3.32
C PHE A 77 2.25 14.67 3.35
N ARG A 78 1.99 15.98 3.43
CA ARG A 78 0.62 16.52 3.47
C ARG A 78 -0.04 16.59 2.10
N ASN A 79 0.74 16.51 1.02
CA ASN A 79 0.22 16.56 -0.34
C ASN A 79 0.66 15.32 -1.13
N ALA A 80 -0.31 14.49 -1.49
CA ALA A 80 -0.10 13.29 -2.30
C ALA A 80 0.23 13.59 -3.77
N GLY A 81 0.02 14.83 -4.24
CA GLY A 81 0.38 15.27 -5.59
C GLY A 81 1.80 15.83 -5.72
N ASN A 82 2.58 15.84 -4.63
CA ASN A 82 4.00 16.21 -4.70
C ASN A 82 4.78 15.24 -5.60
N ASP A 83 5.86 15.74 -6.19
CA ASP A 83 6.72 14.97 -7.08
C ASP A 83 7.38 13.79 -6.35
N LEU A 84 7.24 12.59 -6.91
CA LEU A 84 7.74 11.36 -6.31
C LEU A 84 9.27 11.40 -6.11
N ALA A 85 10.02 11.93 -7.07
CA ALA A 85 11.48 11.98 -6.99
C ALA A 85 11.95 12.97 -5.92
N GLU A 86 11.26 14.11 -5.76
CA GLU A 86 11.54 15.06 -4.68
C GLU A 86 11.30 14.42 -3.30
N VAL A 87 10.13 13.80 -3.09
CA VAL A 87 9.81 13.17 -1.80
C VAL A 87 10.78 12.04 -1.49
N ASP A 88 11.12 11.20 -2.48
CA ASP A 88 12.11 10.14 -2.34
C ASP A 88 13.49 10.68 -1.94
N LYS A 89 13.92 11.78 -2.58
CA LYS A 89 15.19 12.42 -2.25
C LYS A 89 15.20 12.93 -0.80
N GLU A 90 14.19 13.68 -0.39
CA GLU A 90 14.15 14.27 0.96
C GLU A 90 13.99 13.20 2.05
N PHE A 91 13.22 12.14 1.77
CA PHE A 91 13.10 10.97 2.64
C PHE A 91 14.46 10.27 2.83
N ASN A 92 15.14 9.95 1.72
CA ASN A 92 16.46 9.31 1.77
C ASN A 92 17.49 10.19 2.46
N ASP A 93 17.56 11.48 2.13
CA ASP A 93 18.49 12.42 2.76
C ASP A 93 18.28 12.49 4.28
N TYR A 94 17.02 12.50 4.74
CA TYR A 94 16.71 12.46 6.17
C TYR A 94 17.17 11.15 6.81
N LEU A 95 16.81 9.99 6.25
CA LEU A 95 17.18 8.69 6.83
C LEU A 95 18.69 8.49 6.89
N ARG A 96 19.43 8.85 5.83
CA ARG A 96 20.89 8.78 5.80
C ARG A 96 21.51 9.63 6.91
N LEU A 97 20.99 10.83 7.13
CA LEU A 97 21.46 11.71 8.20
C LEU A 97 21.06 11.19 9.58
N PHE A 98 19.89 10.55 9.71
CA PHE A 98 19.40 9.98 10.96
C PHE A 98 20.06 8.64 11.32
N ALA A 99 20.67 7.94 10.37
CA ALA A 99 21.24 6.60 10.56
C ALA A 99 22.25 6.52 11.73
N GLY A 100 23.04 7.56 12.01
CA GLY A 100 23.96 7.57 13.17
C GLY A 100 23.26 7.52 14.53
N PHE A 101 21.94 7.77 14.59
CA PHE A 101 21.11 7.54 15.77
C PHE A 101 20.65 6.08 15.91
N LEU A 102 20.83 5.25 14.89
CA LEU A 102 20.43 3.83 14.87
C LEU A 102 21.62 2.89 14.97
N VAL A 103 22.68 3.15 14.19
CA VAL A 103 23.85 2.27 14.09
C VAL A 103 25.10 2.86 14.73
N ASP A 104 25.94 2.00 15.30
CA ASP A 104 27.23 2.40 15.86
C ASP A 104 28.26 2.68 14.75
N ILE A 105 28.51 3.96 14.50
CA ILE A 105 29.52 4.45 13.53
C ILE A 105 30.95 4.14 14.01
N GLY A 106 31.16 3.94 15.32
CA GLY A 106 32.47 3.60 15.89
C GLY A 106 32.87 2.15 15.63
N ALA A 107 31.91 1.21 15.61
CA ALA A 107 32.16 -0.21 15.36
C ALA A 107 32.68 -0.49 13.94
N ALA A 108 32.27 0.32 12.95
CA ALA A 108 32.76 0.26 11.57
C ALA A 108 34.29 0.46 11.46
N ALA A 109 34.87 1.29 12.33
CA ALA A 109 36.31 1.58 12.32
C ALA A 109 37.15 0.43 12.91
N GLY A 110 36.54 -0.48 13.67
CA GLY A 110 37.19 -1.66 14.25
C GLY A 110 37.10 -2.92 13.40
N GLY A 111 36.61 -2.83 12.16
CA GLY A 111 36.36 -4.00 11.30
C GLY A 111 35.11 -4.81 11.67
N GLY A 112 34.29 -4.31 12.60
CA GLY A 112 32.99 -4.87 12.92
C GLY A 112 31.92 -4.44 11.91
N ASP A 113 30.87 -5.23 11.77
CA ASP A 113 29.71 -4.90 10.94
C ASP A 113 28.84 -3.83 11.66
N PRO A 114 28.82 -2.56 11.19
CA PRO A 114 28.08 -1.50 11.85
C PRO A 114 26.56 -1.73 11.85
N SER A 115 26.05 -2.62 11.01
CA SER A 115 24.62 -3.00 11.02
C SER A 115 24.21 -3.85 12.23
N LYS A 116 25.19 -4.34 13.01
CA LYS A 116 24.97 -5.26 14.14
C LYS A 116 25.09 -4.62 15.53
N ALA A 117 25.63 -3.41 15.63
CA ALA A 117 25.81 -2.71 16.89
C ALA A 117 24.89 -1.49 16.95
N ASP A 118 24.07 -1.43 18.01
CA ASP A 118 23.12 -0.35 18.24
C ASP A 118 23.84 0.95 18.63
N SER A 119 23.37 2.08 18.10
CA SER A 119 23.96 3.37 18.41
C SER A 119 23.74 3.75 19.88
N LYS A 120 24.77 4.30 20.51
CA LYS A 120 24.68 4.95 21.83
C LYS A 120 23.68 6.12 21.86
N LEU A 121 23.26 6.62 20.70
CA LEU A 121 22.35 7.75 20.56
C LEU A 121 20.87 7.36 20.52
N ILE A 122 20.55 6.06 20.43
CA ILE A 122 19.16 5.56 20.40
C ILE A 122 18.26 6.24 21.44
N PRO A 123 18.63 6.30 22.74
CA PRO A 123 17.73 6.80 23.77
C PRO A 123 17.70 8.33 23.91
N VAL A 124 18.46 9.07 23.11
CA VAL A 124 18.78 10.49 23.40
C VAL A 124 17.62 11.45 23.12
N VAL A 125 16.76 11.13 22.15
CA VAL A 125 15.68 12.02 21.72
C VAL A 125 14.34 11.35 21.97
N ARG A 126 13.46 12.06 22.67
CA ARG A 126 12.06 11.67 22.84
C ARG A 126 11.26 12.08 21.61
N PHE A 127 10.46 11.15 21.10
CA PHE A 127 9.52 11.39 20.02
C PHE A 127 8.11 11.07 20.49
N GLN A 128 7.14 11.82 19.97
CA GLN A 128 5.72 11.59 20.18
C GLN A 128 5.03 11.51 18.81
N TRP A 129 4.23 10.47 18.61
CA TRP A 129 3.51 10.19 17.37
C TRP A 129 2.06 9.84 17.67
N GLY A 130 1.15 10.37 16.87
CA GLY A 130 -0.24 9.93 16.81
C GLY A 130 -0.40 8.71 15.91
N HIS A 131 -1.65 8.32 15.72
CA HIS A 131 -1.98 7.12 14.94
C HIS A 131 -2.91 7.42 13.78
N SER A 132 -2.80 6.65 12.71
CA SER A 132 -3.70 6.77 11.56
C SER A 132 -5.16 6.46 11.93
N MET A 133 -5.36 5.53 12.88
CA MET A 133 -6.68 5.03 13.25
C MET A 133 -7.26 5.61 14.55
N LEU A 134 -6.41 6.06 15.48
CA LEU A 134 -6.83 6.36 16.86
C LEU A 134 -7.12 7.86 17.13
N GLY A 135 -7.45 8.62 16.09
CA GLY A 135 -7.82 10.03 16.21
C GLY A 135 -6.69 10.87 16.81
N THR A 136 -6.97 11.57 17.91
CA THR A 136 -5.99 12.46 18.58
C THR A 136 -5.10 11.74 19.58
N ALA A 137 -5.30 10.43 19.79
CA ALA A 137 -4.45 9.64 20.67
C ALA A 137 -3.02 9.56 20.14
N ALA A 138 -2.06 9.55 21.07
CA ALA A 138 -0.65 9.49 20.73
C ALA A 138 0.11 8.61 21.70
N THR A 139 1.27 8.17 21.25
CA THR A 139 2.27 7.43 22.01
C THR A 139 3.60 8.17 21.97
N GLU A 140 4.40 8.03 23.03
CA GLU A 140 5.73 8.60 23.12
C GLU A 140 6.75 7.54 23.55
N LEU A 141 7.95 7.65 22.97
CA LEU A 141 9.11 6.84 23.31
C LEU A 141 10.38 7.63 22.97
N SER A 142 11.42 7.46 23.78
CA SER A 142 12.76 7.94 23.45
C SER A 142 13.60 6.79 22.96
N ASP A 143 13.37 6.48 21.71
CA ASP A 143 14.07 5.43 20.99
C ASP A 143 14.14 5.91 19.54
N SER A 144 15.35 5.93 18.98
CA SER A 144 15.53 6.38 17.61
C SER A 144 14.92 5.41 16.60
N TRP A 145 14.79 4.12 16.92
CA TRP A 145 14.01 3.19 16.10
C TRP A 145 12.53 3.57 16.10
N PHE A 146 11.98 4.12 17.19
CA PHE A 146 10.59 4.58 17.20
C PHE A 146 10.35 5.69 16.18
N GLU A 147 11.25 6.67 16.10
CA GLU A 147 11.18 7.72 15.07
C GLU A 147 11.36 7.16 13.66
N ALA A 148 12.40 6.35 13.45
CA ALA A 148 12.73 5.80 12.14
C ALA A 148 11.56 4.98 11.57
N LEU A 149 10.97 4.09 12.38
CA LEU A 149 9.84 3.28 11.95
C LEU A 149 8.59 4.11 11.68
N ASN A 150 8.31 5.16 12.47
CA ASN A 150 7.15 6.03 12.23
C ASN A 150 7.31 6.83 10.92
N LEU A 151 8.51 7.30 10.60
CA LEU A 151 8.77 8.00 9.34
C LEU A 151 8.73 7.08 8.12
N ILE A 152 9.24 5.86 8.24
CA ILE A 152 9.13 4.84 7.18
C ILE A 152 7.66 4.49 6.95
N GLU A 153 6.88 4.34 8.01
CA GLU A 153 5.43 4.11 7.92
C GLU A 153 4.73 5.30 7.27
N CYS A 154 5.06 6.55 7.64
CA CYS A 154 4.54 7.74 6.97
C CYS A 154 4.88 7.79 5.48
N MET A 155 6.09 7.40 5.09
CA MET A 155 6.47 7.30 3.68
C MET A 155 5.66 6.22 2.95
N ALA A 156 5.46 5.05 3.56
CA ALA A 156 4.62 4.00 3.01
C ALA A 156 3.17 4.46 2.81
N MET A 157 2.62 5.18 3.80
CA MET A 157 1.29 5.79 3.71
C MET A 157 1.25 6.84 2.61
N TRP A 158 2.26 7.71 2.50
CA TRP A 158 2.34 8.71 1.44
C TRP A 158 2.43 8.07 0.05
N LEU A 159 3.26 7.06 -0.16
CA LEU A 159 3.33 6.31 -1.42
C LEU A 159 1.99 5.69 -1.80
N SER A 160 1.27 5.11 -0.83
CA SER A 160 -0.08 4.59 -1.08
C SER A 160 -1.03 5.72 -1.49
N LYS A 161 -0.96 6.89 -0.84
CA LYS A 161 -1.79 8.06 -1.16
C LYS A 161 -1.44 8.65 -2.52
N HIS A 162 -0.16 8.72 -2.87
CA HIS A 162 0.33 9.14 -4.18
C HIS A 162 -0.20 8.20 -5.27
N ALA A 163 -0.13 6.87 -5.07
CA ALA A 163 -0.73 5.90 -5.98
C ALA A 163 -2.25 6.12 -6.17
N ALA A 164 -2.98 6.45 -5.09
CA ALA A 164 -4.40 6.78 -5.19
C ALA A 164 -4.68 8.11 -5.91
N TRP A 165 -3.80 9.09 -5.75
CA TRP A 165 -3.87 10.36 -6.48
C TRP A 165 -3.59 10.16 -7.97
N VAL A 166 -2.57 9.39 -8.32
CA VAL A 166 -2.24 9.04 -9.70
C VAL A 166 -3.39 8.26 -10.36
N ALA A 167 -3.92 7.24 -9.67
CA ALA A 167 -5.01 6.42 -10.18
C ALA A 167 -6.36 7.16 -10.27
N GLY A 168 -6.51 8.28 -9.54
CA GLY A 168 -7.72 9.10 -9.51
C GLY A 168 -7.81 10.18 -10.60
N LYS A 169 -6.77 10.32 -11.45
CA LYS A 169 -6.74 11.28 -12.57
C LYS A 169 -7.80 10.94 -13.63
N ASP A 170 -8.28 11.96 -14.35
CA ASP A 170 -9.27 11.81 -15.43
C ASP A 170 -8.82 10.86 -16.54
N GLU A 171 -7.53 10.90 -16.88
CA GLU A 171 -6.87 9.96 -17.78
C GLU A 171 -5.58 9.49 -17.14
N VAL A 172 -5.39 8.18 -17.06
CA VAL A 172 -4.18 7.55 -16.50
C VAL A 172 -3.39 6.94 -17.65
N LYS A 173 -2.17 7.44 -17.88
CA LYS A 173 -1.26 6.93 -18.91
C LYS A 173 -0.52 5.69 -18.44
N GLU A 174 0.08 4.94 -19.37
CA GLU A 174 0.80 3.70 -19.03
C GLU A 174 1.94 3.92 -18.01
N TYR A 175 2.71 5.01 -18.14
CA TYR A 175 3.77 5.30 -17.16
C TYR A 175 3.21 5.63 -15.78
N GLU A 176 2.02 6.23 -15.70
CA GLU A 176 1.32 6.55 -14.45
C GLU A 176 0.76 5.29 -13.80
N ALA A 177 0.28 4.33 -14.59
CA ALA A 177 -0.10 3.01 -14.09
C ALA A 177 1.11 2.24 -13.53
N LYS A 178 2.28 2.34 -14.20
CA LYS A 178 3.54 1.76 -13.70
C LYS A 178 4.01 2.45 -12.41
N GLU A 179 3.87 3.77 -12.32
CA GLU A 179 4.18 4.53 -11.10
C GLU A 179 3.26 4.14 -9.95
N CYS A 180 1.95 4.02 -10.19
CA CYS A 180 0.97 3.53 -9.22
C CYS A 180 1.36 2.12 -8.70
N LEU A 181 1.64 1.18 -9.61
CA LEU A 181 2.10 -0.16 -9.25
C LEU A 181 3.39 -0.14 -8.41
N SER A 182 4.38 0.66 -8.82
CA SER A 182 5.66 0.81 -8.13
C SER A 182 5.46 1.35 -6.71
N CYS A 183 4.72 2.45 -6.56
CA CYS A 183 4.43 3.07 -5.27
C CYS A 183 3.75 2.09 -4.29
N LEU A 184 2.78 1.30 -4.75
CA LEU A 184 2.08 0.33 -3.90
C LEU A 184 2.99 -0.83 -3.46
N ARG A 185 3.83 -1.35 -4.37
CA ARG A 185 4.81 -2.40 -4.03
C ARG A 185 5.88 -1.91 -3.06
N ARG A 186 6.35 -0.67 -3.23
CA ARG A 186 7.29 0.00 -2.31
C ARG A 186 6.65 0.24 -0.95
N ALA A 187 5.40 0.70 -0.90
CA ALA A 187 4.65 0.87 0.34
C ALA A 187 4.51 -0.46 1.10
N ALA A 188 4.11 -1.54 0.41
CA ALA A 188 4.04 -2.88 1.01
C ALA A 188 5.39 -3.32 1.60
N GLY A 189 6.49 -3.07 0.88
CA GLY A 189 7.84 -3.35 1.36
C GLY A 189 8.25 -2.58 2.61
N MET A 190 7.89 -1.30 2.68
CA MET A 190 8.14 -0.46 3.84
C MET A 190 7.30 -0.90 5.05
N PHE A 191 6.02 -1.25 4.87
CA PHE A 191 5.21 -1.84 5.95
C PHE A 191 5.78 -3.18 6.43
N ALA A 192 6.23 -4.04 5.52
CA ALA A 192 6.90 -5.29 5.86
C ALA A 192 8.19 -5.05 6.67
N PHE A 193 8.99 -4.04 6.29
CA PHE A 193 10.17 -3.63 7.05
C PHE A 193 9.81 -3.15 8.46
N VAL A 194 8.75 -2.33 8.60
CA VAL A 194 8.25 -1.88 9.90
C VAL A 194 7.85 -3.08 10.76
N GLY A 195 7.04 -3.99 10.22
CA GLY A 195 6.59 -5.21 10.89
C GLY A 195 7.77 -6.08 11.38
N ALA A 196 8.77 -6.29 10.54
CA ALA A 196 9.96 -7.08 10.86
C ALA A 196 10.84 -6.44 11.97
N ASN A 197 10.73 -5.12 12.17
CA ASN A 197 11.53 -4.37 13.13
C ASN A 197 10.75 -3.96 14.39
N LEU A 198 9.46 -4.30 14.53
CA LEU A 198 8.68 -4.00 15.73
C LEU A 198 9.31 -4.54 17.02
N ARG A 199 10.00 -5.69 16.94
CA ARG A 199 10.70 -6.30 18.09
C ARG A 199 11.83 -5.45 18.67
N ARG A 200 12.29 -4.43 17.95
CA ARG A 200 13.28 -3.46 18.45
C ARG A 200 12.67 -2.51 19.47
N LEU A 201 11.34 -2.39 19.51
CA LEU A 201 10.61 -1.52 20.40
C LEU A 201 9.93 -2.33 21.49
N SER A 202 9.95 -1.80 22.72
CA SER A 202 9.22 -2.39 23.84
C SER A 202 7.84 -1.75 24.00
N GLY A 203 6.80 -2.56 24.25
CA GLY A 203 5.43 -2.07 24.50
C GLY A 203 4.58 -1.78 23.26
N THR A 204 4.96 -2.29 22.07
CA THR A 204 4.13 -2.17 20.84
C THR A 204 2.77 -2.84 20.97
N GLY A 205 2.68 -3.95 21.72
CA GLY A 205 1.43 -4.66 22.01
C GLY A 205 0.56 -4.04 23.11
N ASP A 206 1.03 -2.99 23.80
CA ASP A 206 0.29 -2.37 24.91
C ASP A 206 -0.83 -1.43 24.40
N PHE A 207 -0.83 -1.09 23.11
CA PHE A 207 -1.75 -0.13 22.49
C PHE A 207 -2.50 -0.77 21.32
N GLU A 208 -3.59 -1.45 21.63
CA GLU A 208 -4.46 -2.10 20.65
C GLU A 208 -4.90 -1.12 19.55
N GLY A 209 -4.71 -1.51 18.29
CA GLY A 209 -5.11 -0.72 17.13
C GLY A 209 -4.22 0.51 16.86
N ALA A 210 -3.13 0.69 17.60
CA ALA A 210 -2.08 1.62 17.21
C ALA A 210 -1.40 1.15 15.91
N ASP A 211 -0.77 2.06 15.16
CA ASP A 211 -0.16 1.67 13.88
C ASP A 211 0.93 0.59 14.03
N PHE A 212 1.62 0.53 15.17
CA PHE A 212 2.61 -0.51 15.47
C PHE A 212 2.03 -1.78 16.10
N ASP A 213 0.71 -1.89 16.23
CA ASP A 213 0.06 -3.18 16.45
C ASP A 213 0.33 -4.05 15.22
N SER A 214 0.89 -5.25 15.45
CA SER A 214 1.29 -6.18 14.38
C SER A 214 0.17 -6.46 13.36
N LYS A 215 -1.09 -6.48 13.81
CA LYS A 215 -2.25 -6.71 12.92
C LYS A 215 -2.54 -5.49 12.05
N VAL A 216 -2.34 -4.27 12.57
CA VAL A 216 -2.53 -3.03 11.81
C VAL A 216 -1.44 -2.90 10.74
N VAL A 217 -0.17 -3.11 11.11
CA VAL A 217 0.95 -3.11 10.12
C VAL A 217 0.69 -4.16 9.04
N ARG A 218 0.28 -5.37 9.43
CA ARG A 218 0.00 -6.45 8.48
C ARG A 218 -1.18 -6.14 7.56
N ALA A 219 -2.23 -5.50 8.07
CA ALA A 219 -3.36 -5.05 7.25
C ALA A 219 -2.92 -4.03 6.19
N TYR A 220 -2.06 -3.07 6.56
CA TYR A 220 -1.49 -2.11 5.61
C TYR A 220 -0.63 -2.77 4.54
N GLU A 221 0.27 -3.68 4.93
CA GLU A 221 1.11 -4.44 4.01
C GLU A 221 0.24 -5.23 3.00
N MET A 222 -0.75 -5.96 3.51
CA MET A 222 -1.64 -6.78 2.69
C MET A 222 -2.55 -5.93 1.79
N GLN A 223 -3.03 -4.77 2.27
CA GLN A 223 -3.79 -3.85 1.42
C GLN A 223 -2.93 -3.30 0.29
N ALA A 224 -1.72 -2.81 0.60
CA ALA A 224 -0.84 -2.22 -0.41
C ALA A 224 -0.50 -3.25 -1.50
N ILE A 225 -0.26 -4.51 -1.14
CA ILE A 225 -0.03 -5.56 -2.14
C ILE A 225 -1.30 -5.95 -2.90
N ALA A 226 -2.46 -6.01 -2.25
CA ALA A 226 -3.73 -6.27 -2.92
C ALA A 226 -4.06 -5.18 -3.96
N GLU A 227 -3.89 -3.92 -3.61
CA GLU A 227 -4.06 -2.77 -4.50
C GLU A 227 -3.06 -2.81 -5.67
N SER A 228 -1.82 -3.25 -5.43
CA SER A 228 -0.85 -3.43 -6.50
C SER A 228 -1.26 -4.54 -7.48
N GLN A 229 -1.87 -5.61 -6.95
CA GLN A 229 -2.39 -6.72 -7.74
C GLN A 229 -3.58 -6.27 -8.61
N GLU A 230 -4.42 -5.32 -8.14
CA GLU A 230 -5.48 -4.72 -8.95
C GLU A 230 -4.96 -4.13 -10.27
N VAL A 231 -3.83 -3.42 -10.20
CA VAL A 231 -3.18 -2.83 -11.40
C VAL A 231 -2.67 -3.92 -12.33
N VAL A 232 -2.18 -5.04 -11.79
CA VAL A 232 -1.75 -6.19 -12.59
C VAL A 232 -2.95 -6.88 -13.26
N VAL A 233 -4.07 -7.07 -12.56
CA VAL A 233 -5.31 -7.61 -13.14
C VAL A 233 -5.80 -6.70 -14.27
N ALA A 234 -5.80 -5.37 -14.06
CA ALA A 234 -6.18 -4.40 -15.09
C ALA A 234 -5.34 -4.56 -16.35
N ARG A 235 -4.02 -4.66 -16.19
CA ARG A 235 -3.10 -4.84 -17.30
C ARG A 235 -3.29 -6.19 -17.99
N ALA A 236 -3.53 -7.26 -17.22
CA ALA A 236 -3.76 -8.59 -17.76
C ALA A 236 -5.00 -8.64 -18.67
N ILE A 237 -6.07 -7.94 -18.27
CA ILE A 237 -7.30 -7.76 -19.06
C ILE A 237 -7.02 -6.93 -20.30
N GLU A 238 -6.33 -5.79 -20.15
CA GLU A 238 -6.00 -4.89 -21.27
C GLU A 238 -5.18 -5.59 -22.36
N MET A 239 -4.20 -6.40 -21.94
CA MET A 239 -3.35 -7.20 -22.83
C MET A 239 -4.01 -8.49 -23.33
N LYS A 240 -5.28 -8.75 -22.96
CA LYS A 240 -6.05 -9.93 -23.37
C LYS A 240 -5.34 -11.26 -23.09
N HIS A 241 -4.74 -11.38 -21.91
CA HIS A 241 -4.15 -12.65 -21.48
C HIS A 241 -5.22 -13.76 -21.38
N ASN A 242 -4.76 -15.00 -21.21
CA ASN A 242 -5.63 -16.16 -21.02
C ASN A 242 -6.66 -15.89 -19.90
N PRO A 243 -7.98 -16.07 -20.15
CA PRO A 243 -9.01 -15.83 -19.14
C PRO A 243 -8.83 -16.64 -17.86
N MET A 244 -8.30 -17.86 -17.94
CA MET A 244 -8.01 -18.68 -16.76
C MET A 244 -6.95 -18.02 -15.87
N LEU A 245 -5.92 -17.41 -16.47
CA LEU A 245 -4.95 -16.61 -15.72
C LEU A 245 -5.63 -15.40 -15.07
N ILE A 246 -6.42 -14.63 -15.83
CA ILE A 246 -7.07 -13.42 -15.32
C ILE A 246 -8.00 -13.79 -14.14
N SER A 247 -8.74 -14.89 -14.27
CA SER A 247 -9.57 -15.44 -13.21
C SER A 247 -8.74 -15.71 -11.95
N SER A 248 -7.61 -16.42 -12.10
CA SER A 248 -6.75 -16.76 -10.97
C SER A 248 -6.08 -15.54 -10.32
N LEU A 249 -5.65 -14.56 -11.12
CA LEU A 249 -5.12 -13.29 -10.61
C LEU A 249 -6.19 -12.49 -9.84
N ALA A 250 -7.44 -12.49 -10.29
CA ALA A 250 -8.54 -11.83 -9.60
C ALA A 250 -8.89 -12.57 -8.29
N ALA A 251 -8.95 -13.90 -8.30
CA ALA A 251 -9.15 -14.71 -7.10
C ALA A 251 -8.02 -14.52 -6.07
N HIS A 252 -6.77 -14.43 -6.52
CA HIS A 252 -5.63 -14.09 -5.68
C HIS A 252 -5.78 -12.69 -5.05
N THR A 253 -6.16 -11.69 -5.86
CA THR A 253 -6.46 -10.32 -5.38
C THR A 253 -7.53 -10.35 -4.28
N ALA A 254 -8.62 -11.08 -4.49
CA ALA A 254 -9.68 -11.22 -3.50
C ALA A 254 -9.18 -11.87 -2.19
N SER A 255 -8.32 -12.89 -2.29
CA SER A 255 -7.68 -13.54 -1.13
C SER A 255 -6.82 -12.56 -0.32
N LEU A 256 -6.06 -11.69 -0.99
CA LEU A 256 -5.24 -10.68 -0.32
C LEU A 256 -6.11 -9.68 0.47
N PHE A 257 -7.21 -9.19 -0.14
CA PHE A 257 -8.15 -8.32 0.55
C PHE A 257 -8.86 -9.00 1.73
N ALA A 258 -9.26 -10.26 1.56
CA ALA A 258 -9.86 -11.05 2.64
C ALA A 258 -8.91 -11.17 3.84
N LYS A 259 -7.66 -11.58 3.59
CA LYS A 259 -6.62 -11.72 4.62
C LYS A 259 -6.29 -10.39 5.30
N ALA A 260 -6.29 -9.28 4.56
CA ALA A 260 -6.13 -7.95 5.14
C ALA A 260 -7.30 -7.61 6.08
N GLY A 261 -8.53 -7.90 5.66
CA GLY A 261 -9.73 -7.66 6.46
C GLY A 261 -9.78 -8.49 7.74
N GLU A 262 -9.31 -9.75 7.68
CA GLU A 262 -9.20 -10.65 8.83
C GLU A 262 -8.32 -10.08 9.95
N GLN A 263 -7.21 -9.41 9.60
CA GLN A 263 -6.34 -8.76 10.60
C GLN A 263 -7.08 -7.74 11.45
N LEU A 264 -8.10 -7.09 10.88
CA LEU A 264 -8.84 -6.00 11.52
C LEU A 264 -10.09 -6.46 12.28
N THR A 265 -10.45 -7.75 12.21
CA THR A 265 -11.71 -8.28 12.76
C THR A 265 -11.81 -8.14 14.28
N SER A 266 -10.68 -8.19 14.99
CA SER A 266 -10.65 -8.08 16.45
C SER A 266 -10.77 -6.65 16.97
N PHE A 267 -10.60 -5.64 16.11
CA PHE A 267 -10.63 -4.24 16.53
C PHE A 267 -12.05 -3.67 16.55
N LYS A 268 -12.22 -2.61 17.34
CA LYS A 268 -13.50 -1.90 17.52
C LYS A 268 -14.06 -1.39 16.19
N GLU A 269 -15.31 -1.78 15.90
CA GLU A 269 -16.00 -1.40 14.66
C GLU A 269 -16.15 0.12 14.54
N GLU A 270 -16.30 0.85 15.65
CA GLU A 270 -16.44 2.30 15.67
C GLU A 270 -15.20 3.03 15.12
N ILE A 271 -14.04 2.36 15.15
CA ILE A 271 -12.75 2.89 14.70
C ILE A 271 -12.37 2.30 13.35
N PHE A 272 -12.48 0.98 13.20
CA PHE A 272 -11.97 0.25 12.03
C PHE A 272 -13.06 -0.11 11.00
N GLY A 273 -14.32 0.16 11.29
CA GLY A 273 -15.46 -0.28 10.47
C GLY A 273 -15.33 0.13 9.00
N ARG A 274 -15.02 1.41 8.71
CA ARG A 274 -14.87 1.89 7.33
C ARG A 274 -13.75 1.17 6.58
N TRP A 275 -12.59 1.00 7.23
CA TRP A 275 -11.46 0.30 6.63
C TRP A 275 -11.81 -1.17 6.33
N ARG A 276 -12.48 -1.85 7.27
CA ARG A 276 -12.98 -3.22 7.07
C ARG A 276 -13.96 -3.32 5.91
N ARG A 277 -14.93 -2.40 5.79
CA ARG A 277 -15.90 -2.40 4.68
C ARG A 277 -15.23 -2.19 3.33
N TYR A 278 -14.17 -1.40 3.26
CA TYR A 278 -13.38 -1.26 2.04
C TYR A 278 -12.74 -2.58 1.61
N LEU A 279 -12.09 -3.29 2.53
CA LEU A 279 -11.43 -4.56 2.23
C LEU A 279 -12.44 -5.64 1.83
N GLN A 280 -13.60 -5.70 2.50
CA GLN A 280 -14.69 -6.62 2.15
C GLN A 280 -15.31 -6.30 0.79
N LEU A 281 -15.55 -5.02 0.50
CA LEU A 281 -16.00 -4.58 -0.83
C LEU A 281 -15.04 -5.07 -1.91
N LYS A 282 -13.74 -4.82 -1.74
CA LYS A 282 -12.72 -5.18 -2.72
C LYS A 282 -12.59 -6.69 -2.90
N GLN A 283 -12.67 -7.46 -1.82
CA GLN A 283 -12.69 -8.92 -1.87
C GLN A 283 -13.80 -9.41 -2.82
N HIS A 284 -15.06 -9.06 -2.56
CA HIS A 284 -16.19 -9.53 -3.36
C HIS A 284 -16.19 -8.94 -4.79
N PHE A 285 -15.71 -7.71 -4.95
CA PHE A 285 -15.52 -7.10 -6.26
C PHE A 285 -14.55 -7.90 -7.14
N TYR A 286 -13.46 -8.42 -6.56
CA TYR A 286 -12.51 -9.25 -7.31
C TYR A 286 -12.92 -10.72 -7.44
N LEU A 287 -13.77 -11.26 -6.54
CA LEU A 287 -14.42 -12.54 -6.77
C LEU A 287 -15.35 -12.48 -7.99
N ALA A 288 -16.11 -11.38 -8.14
CA ALA A 288 -16.96 -11.16 -9.31
C ALA A 288 -16.15 -11.18 -10.63
N TYR A 289 -14.99 -10.51 -10.66
CA TYR A 289 -14.05 -10.60 -11.77
C TYR A 289 -13.53 -12.03 -12.00
N GLY A 290 -13.12 -12.71 -10.93
CA GLY A 290 -12.63 -14.09 -10.98
C GLY A 290 -13.60 -15.01 -11.69
N TYR A 291 -14.87 -14.98 -11.30
CA TYR A 291 -15.91 -15.82 -11.89
C TYR A 291 -16.28 -15.46 -13.33
N ALA A 292 -16.27 -14.17 -13.69
CA ALA A 292 -16.56 -13.75 -15.07
C ALA A 292 -15.52 -14.29 -16.07
N PHE A 293 -14.24 -14.21 -15.69
CA PHE A 293 -13.15 -14.73 -16.52
C PHE A 293 -13.01 -16.25 -16.45
N LEU A 294 -13.41 -16.88 -15.34
CA LEU A 294 -13.55 -18.35 -15.27
C LEU A 294 -14.61 -18.84 -16.26
N GLY A 295 -15.77 -18.15 -16.29
CA GLY A 295 -16.82 -18.44 -17.26
C GLY A 295 -16.33 -18.30 -18.71
N GLU A 296 -15.56 -17.26 -19.03
CA GLU A 296 -14.93 -17.15 -20.36
C GLU A 296 -13.95 -18.29 -20.65
N ALA A 297 -13.18 -18.74 -19.66
CA ALA A 297 -12.25 -19.86 -19.83
C ALA A 297 -13.02 -21.16 -20.14
N PHE A 298 -14.08 -21.47 -19.39
CA PHE A 298 -14.91 -22.65 -19.63
C PHE A 298 -15.65 -22.61 -20.97
N LEU A 299 -16.08 -21.43 -21.44
CA LEU A 299 -16.62 -21.31 -22.81
C LEU A 299 -15.59 -21.71 -23.86
N LYS A 300 -14.31 -21.34 -23.69
CA LYS A 300 -13.24 -21.73 -24.62
C LYS A 300 -12.92 -23.22 -24.60
N GLU A 301 -13.32 -23.93 -23.53
CA GLU A 301 -13.19 -25.37 -23.37
C GLU A 301 -14.48 -26.13 -23.70
N ASP A 302 -15.47 -25.48 -24.33
CA ASP A 302 -16.79 -26.04 -24.64
C ASP A 302 -17.58 -26.51 -23.39
N LYS A 303 -17.22 -26.06 -22.18
CA LYS A 303 -17.92 -26.33 -20.91
C LYS A 303 -18.97 -25.26 -20.62
N CYS A 304 -19.92 -25.11 -21.52
CA CYS A 304 -20.89 -24.03 -21.50
C CYS A 304 -21.83 -24.04 -20.27
N GLY A 305 -22.22 -25.22 -19.78
CA GLY A 305 -23.03 -25.34 -18.55
C GLY A 305 -22.31 -24.78 -17.31
N GLU A 306 -21.03 -25.16 -17.13
CA GLU A 306 -20.17 -24.64 -16.07
C GLU A 306 -19.89 -23.15 -16.24
N ALA A 307 -19.72 -22.67 -17.48
CA ALA A 307 -19.53 -21.26 -17.77
C ALA A 307 -20.74 -20.41 -17.35
N VAL A 308 -21.97 -20.86 -17.64
CA VAL A 308 -23.19 -20.18 -17.18
C VAL A 308 -23.22 -20.13 -15.66
N ARG A 309 -22.91 -21.25 -14.98
CA ARG A 309 -22.91 -21.31 -13.51
C ARG A 309 -21.88 -20.36 -12.89
N ALA A 310 -20.66 -20.31 -13.44
CA ALA A 310 -19.62 -19.39 -13.01
C ALA A 310 -20.05 -17.92 -13.21
N CYS A 311 -20.53 -17.54 -14.39
CA CYS A 311 -20.98 -16.18 -14.67
C CYS A 311 -22.13 -15.73 -13.75
N LYS A 312 -23.07 -16.63 -13.40
CA LYS A 312 -24.13 -16.34 -12.42
C LYS A 312 -23.57 -16.05 -11.03
N GLU A 313 -22.55 -16.79 -10.60
CA GLU A 313 -21.87 -16.51 -9.34
C GLU A 313 -21.18 -15.14 -9.36
N GLY A 314 -20.53 -14.78 -10.48
CA GLY A 314 -19.90 -13.47 -10.62
C GLY A 314 -20.89 -12.31 -10.44
N VAL A 315 -22.11 -12.45 -10.93
CA VAL A 315 -23.19 -11.47 -10.71
C VAL A 315 -23.65 -11.45 -9.24
N ALA A 316 -23.76 -12.62 -8.60
CA ALA A 316 -24.13 -12.72 -7.17
C ALA A 316 -23.08 -12.04 -6.26
N GLU A 317 -21.80 -12.31 -6.49
CA GLU A 317 -20.68 -11.69 -5.78
C GLU A 317 -20.66 -10.16 -5.94
N PHE A 318 -21.03 -9.66 -7.13
CA PHE A 318 -21.15 -8.23 -7.35
C PHE A 318 -22.28 -7.59 -6.52
N GLU A 319 -23.42 -8.25 -6.34
CA GLU A 319 -24.48 -7.72 -5.47
C GLU A 319 -24.05 -7.71 -3.99
N ILE A 320 -23.20 -8.66 -3.56
CA ILE A 320 -22.56 -8.61 -2.22
C ILE A 320 -21.59 -7.41 -2.15
N ALA A 321 -20.76 -7.20 -3.17
CA ALA A 321 -19.85 -6.06 -3.23
C ALA A 321 -20.60 -4.72 -3.17
N LYS A 322 -21.79 -4.64 -3.80
CA LYS A 322 -22.68 -3.47 -3.76
C LYS A 322 -23.23 -3.21 -2.36
N ASP A 323 -23.68 -4.25 -1.66
CA ASP A 323 -24.10 -4.12 -0.25
C ASP A 323 -22.95 -3.58 0.61
N PHE A 324 -21.72 -4.07 0.42
CA PHE A 324 -20.54 -3.52 1.10
C PHE A 324 -20.19 -2.08 0.70
N ALA A 325 -20.44 -1.66 -0.54
CA ALA A 325 -20.29 -0.27 -0.97
C ALA A 325 -21.26 0.68 -0.25
N SER A 326 -22.51 0.26 -0.09
CA SER A 326 -23.50 0.98 0.71
C SER A 326 -23.09 1.06 2.19
N LYS A 327 -22.65 -0.07 2.77
CA LYS A 327 -22.15 -0.14 4.16
C LYS A 327 -20.91 0.72 4.38
N TYR A 328 -19.96 0.75 3.43
CA TYR A 328 -18.77 1.61 3.51
C TYR A 328 -19.14 3.08 3.65
N SER A 329 -20.13 3.54 2.88
CA SER A 329 -20.56 4.95 2.82
C SER A 329 -21.08 5.48 4.16
N THR A 330 -21.61 4.59 5.00
CA THR A 330 -22.17 4.91 6.33
C THR A 330 -21.30 4.44 7.50
N ALA A 331 -20.26 3.64 7.23
CA ALA A 331 -19.41 3.05 8.26
C ALA A 331 -18.63 4.11 9.07
N PRO A 332 -18.50 3.90 10.39
CA PRO A 332 -17.70 4.75 11.26
C PRO A 332 -16.19 4.52 11.02
N GLY A 333 -15.38 5.45 11.53
CA GLY A 333 -13.92 5.39 11.40
C GLY A 333 -13.32 6.49 10.51
N PRO A 334 -11.98 6.52 10.39
CA PRO A 334 -11.24 7.50 9.59
C PRO A 334 -11.39 7.34 8.07
N GLY A 335 -10.86 8.32 7.32
CA GLY A 335 -10.87 8.36 5.85
C GLY A 335 -12.02 9.18 5.27
N THR A 336 -12.04 9.34 3.95
CA THR A 336 -13.06 10.13 3.25
C THR A 336 -14.37 9.35 3.13
N ARG A 337 -15.49 10.00 3.48
CA ARG A 337 -16.83 9.49 3.18
C ARG A 337 -17.14 9.76 1.71
N ILE A 338 -17.30 8.69 0.96
CA ILE A 338 -17.68 8.71 -0.44
C ILE A 338 -18.69 7.61 -0.70
N LYS A 339 -19.26 7.59 -1.91
CA LYS A 339 -20.14 6.52 -2.38
C LYS A 339 -19.42 5.74 -3.49
N PRO A 340 -18.79 4.59 -3.18
CA PRO A 340 -18.03 3.84 -4.17
C PRO A 340 -18.84 3.45 -5.42
N GLU A 341 -20.16 3.30 -5.26
CA GLU A 341 -21.11 2.97 -6.34
C GLU A 341 -21.16 4.02 -7.46
N GLU A 342 -20.87 5.28 -7.15
CA GLU A 342 -20.88 6.39 -8.12
C GLU A 342 -19.58 6.44 -8.93
N HIS A 343 -18.50 5.80 -8.46
CA HIS A 343 -17.21 5.81 -9.13
C HIS A 343 -17.15 4.86 -10.34
N LEU A 344 -16.33 5.24 -11.31
CA LEU A 344 -16.12 4.51 -12.56
C LEU A 344 -15.79 3.03 -12.39
N PHE A 345 -14.91 2.68 -11.44
CA PHE A 345 -14.49 1.30 -11.23
C PHE A 345 -15.69 0.38 -10.94
N PHE A 346 -16.64 0.89 -10.16
CA PHE A 346 -17.84 0.16 -9.76
C PHE A 346 -18.92 0.19 -10.83
N ARG A 347 -19.11 1.33 -11.52
CA ARG A 347 -20.09 1.44 -12.62
C ARG A 347 -19.74 0.54 -13.82
N ARG A 348 -18.43 0.31 -14.07
CA ARG A 348 -17.94 -0.43 -15.26
C ARG A 348 -18.01 -1.95 -15.13
N ILE A 349 -17.97 -2.52 -13.91
CA ILE A 349 -17.94 -3.98 -13.75
C ILE A 349 -19.29 -4.61 -14.12
N LYS A 350 -20.42 -4.02 -13.75
CA LYS A 350 -21.75 -4.64 -13.99
C LYS A 350 -22.01 -4.93 -15.47
N PRO A 351 -21.81 -3.99 -16.42
CA PRO A 351 -21.91 -4.29 -17.84
C PRO A 351 -20.96 -5.40 -18.32
N LEU A 352 -19.77 -5.51 -17.74
CA LEU A 352 -18.83 -6.58 -18.06
C LEU A 352 -19.41 -7.94 -17.64
N LEU A 353 -19.83 -8.07 -16.37
CA LEU A 353 -20.38 -9.32 -15.85
C LEU A 353 -21.59 -9.80 -16.67
N LEU A 354 -22.52 -8.88 -16.98
CA LEU A 354 -23.70 -9.20 -17.77
C LEU A 354 -23.35 -9.66 -19.19
N ARG A 355 -22.35 -9.05 -19.84
CA ARG A 355 -21.89 -9.50 -21.18
C ARG A 355 -21.31 -10.91 -21.14
N HIS A 356 -20.54 -11.24 -20.12
CA HIS A 356 -20.00 -12.60 -19.96
C HIS A 356 -21.13 -13.61 -19.73
N LEU A 357 -22.12 -13.28 -18.89
CA LEU A 357 -23.27 -14.13 -18.63
C LEU A 357 -24.16 -14.31 -19.88
N GLU A 358 -24.56 -13.22 -20.53
CA GLU A 358 -25.38 -13.26 -21.75
C GLU A 358 -24.72 -14.06 -22.87
N LYS A 359 -23.39 -13.96 -23.00
CA LYS A 359 -22.63 -14.75 -23.97
C LYS A 359 -22.71 -16.24 -23.63
N ALA A 360 -22.46 -16.61 -22.37
CA ALA A 360 -22.51 -18.01 -21.94
C ALA A 360 -23.92 -18.60 -22.09
N GLU A 361 -24.96 -17.87 -21.69
CA GLU A 361 -26.35 -18.32 -21.82
C GLU A 361 -26.78 -18.46 -23.28
N ARG A 362 -26.34 -17.55 -24.15
CA ARG A 362 -26.60 -17.63 -25.59
C ARG A 362 -25.93 -18.85 -26.20
N GLU A 363 -24.63 -19.04 -25.98
CA GLU A 363 -23.92 -20.20 -26.53
C GLU A 363 -24.51 -21.51 -26.01
N ASN A 364 -24.84 -21.59 -24.72
CA ASN A 364 -25.46 -22.79 -24.17
C ASN A 364 -26.87 -23.01 -24.72
N GLY A 365 -27.66 -21.95 -24.85
CA GLY A 365 -29.05 -22.01 -25.30
C GLY A 365 -29.23 -22.30 -26.78
N PHE A 366 -28.25 -21.98 -27.63
CA PHE A 366 -28.34 -22.17 -29.09
C PHE A 366 -27.46 -23.29 -29.65
N ILE A 367 -26.36 -23.66 -28.96
CA ILE A 367 -25.34 -24.57 -29.50
C ILE A 367 -25.22 -25.82 -28.63
N TYR A 368 -24.89 -25.67 -27.34
CA TYR A 368 -24.41 -26.79 -26.53
C TYR A 368 -25.50 -27.52 -25.74
N HIS A 369 -26.54 -26.81 -25.29
CA HIS A 369 -27.63 -27.32 -24.45
C HIS A 369 -27.17 -28.15 -23.24
N GLN A 370 -26.02 -27.79 -22.66
CA GLN A 370 -25.47 -28.50 -21.51
C GLN A 370 -26.27 -28.16 -20.24
N PRO A 371 -26.47 -29.14 -19.34
CA PRO A 371 -27.05 -28.87 -18.03
C PRO A 371 -26.16 -27.89 -17.26
N VAL A 372 -26.78 -26.90 -16.62
CA VAL A 372 -26.08 -25.97 -15.73
C VAL A 372 -25.92 -26.64 -14.37
N PRO A 373 -24.70 -26.84 -13.86
CA PRO A 373 -24.49 -27.47 -12.55
C PRO A 373 -25.08 -26.64 -11.41
N ASP A 374 -25.55 -27.29 -10.35
CA ASP A 374 -25.99 -26.60 -9.13
C ASP A 374 -24.80 -26.05 -8.33
N GLU A 375 -23.73 -26.85 -8.23
CA GLU A 375 -22.51 -26.47 -7.53
C GLU A 375 -21.68 -25.44 -8.32
N CYS A 376 -21.20 -24.41 -7.62
CA CYS A 376 -20.34 -23.42 -8.23
C CYS A 376 -18.93 -23.99 -8.45
N PRO A 377 -18.32 -23.82 -9.63
CA PRO A 377 -16.92 -24.17 -9.82
C PRO A 377 -16.02 -23.33 -8.90
N GLN A 378 -14.99 -23.96 -8.32
CA GLN A 378 -14.08 -23.26 -7.42
C GLN A 378 -13.08 -22.39 -8.18
N LEU A 379 -12.79 -21.19 -7.65
CA LEU A 379 -11.72 -20.34 -8.17
C LEU A 379 -10.35 -20.84 -7.72
N ASP A 380 -9.41 -20.93 -8.66
CA ASP A 380 -8.00 -21.12 -8.34
C ASP A 380 -7.37 -19.79 -7.91
N SER A 381 -6.81 -19.72 -6.71
CA SER A 381 -6.21 -18.49 -6.15
C SER A 381 -4.68 -18.50 -6.13
N ASP A 382 -4.04 -19.47 -6.79
CA ASP A 382 -2.59 -19.61 -6.90
C ASP A 382 -2.09 -19.43 -8.36
N PRO A 383 -2.09 -18.19 -8.87
CA PRO A 383 -1.68 -17.94 -10.25
C PRO A 383 -0.19 -18.21 -10.44
N ASN A 384 0.14 -19.01 -11.45
CA ASN A 384 1.52 -19.40 -11.79
C ASN A 384 2.46 -18.22 -12.12
N TYR A 385 1.92 -17.07 -12.52
CA TYR A 385 2.68 -15.87 -12.89
C TYR A 385 1.83 -14.61 -12.69
N GLY A 386 2.46 -13.43 -12.63
CA GLY A 386 1.76 -12.15 -12.49
C GLY A 386 1.37 -11.78 -11.04
N VAL A 387 1.94 -12.46 -10.04
CA VAL A 387 1.75 -12.08 -8.62
C VAL A 387 2.65 -10.90 -8.26
N ALA A 388 2.03 -9.82 -7.80
CA ALA A 388 2.73 -8.68 -7.25
C ALA A 388 3.42 -9.07 -5.93
N LYS A 389 4.63 -8.55 -5.72
CA LYS A 389 5.40 -8.79 -4.49
C LYS A 389 5.86 -7.47 -3.86
N PRO A 390 5.91 -7.38 -2.52
CA PRO A 390 6.52 -6.24 -1.84
C PRO A 390 7.93 -6.00 -2.38
N GLU A 391 8.28 -4.74 -2.62
CA GLU A 391 9.64 -4.37 -2.97
C GLU A 391 10.45 -4.21 -1.68
N PRO A 392 11.50 -5.03 -1.44
CA PRO A 392 12.24 -4.96 -0.18
C PRO A 392 12.76 -3.55 0.10
N PHE A 393 12.44 -3.03 1.28
CA PHE A 393 12.99 -1.78 1.76
C PHE A 393 14.23 -2.05 2.61
N GLU A 394 15.30 -1.33 2.33
CA GLU A 394 16.52 -1.32 3.12
C GLU A 394 16.76 0.09 3.66
N TYR A 395 17.11 0.19 4.94
CA TYR A 395 17.49 1.47 5.51
C TYR A 395 18.79 1.95 4.84
N PRO A 396 18.85 3.20 4.34
CA PRO A 396 19.99 3.65 3.55
C PRO A 396 21.24 3.81 4.41
N THR A 397 22.42 3.69 3.78
CA THR A 397 23.70 3.84 4.46
C THR A 397 23.86 5.23 5.08
N PRO A 398 24.52 5.35 6.26
CA PRO A 398 24.74 6.65 6.89
C PRO A 398 25.34 7.70 5.96
N ALA A 399 24.91 8.95 6.14
CA ALA A 399 25.48 10.10 5.42
C ALA A 399 26.98 10.24 5.73
N GLU A 400 27.74 10.75 4.76
CA GLU A 400 29.20 10.85 4.80
C GLU A 400 29.73 11.72 5.95
N ILE A 401 28.89 12.61 6.49
CA ILE A 401 29.20 13.44 7.66
C ILE A 401 29.38 12.62 8.95
N TRP A 402 28.82 11.40 9.00
CA TRP A 402 29.02 10.48 10.12
C TRP A 402 30.39 9.83 10.05
N THR A 403 31.35 10.45 10.75
CA THR A 403 32.68 9.88 11.00
C THR A 403 32.81 9.41 12.45
N PRO A 404 33.75 8.51 12.77
CA PRO A 404 34.01 8.12 14.16
C PRO A 404 34.29 9.31 15.08
N ALA A 405 34.97 10.34 14.59
CA ALA A 405 35.26 11.57 15.34
C ALA A 405 33.98 12.37 15.65
N VAL A 406 33.10 12.52 14.67
CA VAL A 406 31.80 13.21 14.85
C VAL A 406 30.90 12.40 15.78
N TYR A 407 30.84 11.08 15.62
CA TYR A 407 30.09 10.21 16.51
C TYR A 407 30.61 10.27 17.96
N ALA A 408 31.93 10.32 18.15
CA ALA A 408 32.57 10.46 19.45
C ALA A 408 32.30 11.81 20.14
N SER A 409 31.92 12.86 19.38
CA SER A 409 31.60 14.18 19.93
C SER A 409 30.20 14.29 20.55
N PHE A 410 29.37 13.25 20.44
CA PHE A 410 28.16 13.10 21.24
C PHE A 410 28.51 12.44 22.58
N LYS A 411 28.58 13.22 23.66
CA LYS A 411 28.95 12.81 25.02
C LYS A 411 27.70 12.64 25.92
N LEU A 412 27.34 11.39 26.19
CA LEU A 412 26.17 11.01 27.01
C LEU A 412 26.29 11.33 28.50
N GLY A 413 27.51 11.40 29.05
CA GLY A 413 27.76 11.58 30.50
C GLY A 413 27.25 12.89 31.11
N LYS A 414 26.61 13.77 30.33
CA LYS A 414 25.98 15.02 30.79
C LYS A 414 24.46 15.06 30.57
N ALA A 415 23.85 13.96 30.12
CA ALA A 415 22.42 13.89 29.81
C ALA A 415 21.61 13.40 31.01
N SER A 416 20.56 14.13 31.40
CA SER A 416 19.47 13.56 32.19
C SER A 416 18.56 12.83 31.22
N MET A 417 18.48 11.51 31.37
CA MET A 417 17.79 10.62 30.45
C MET A 417 16.39 10.30 31.00
N PRO A 418 15.28 10.67 30.32
CA PRO A 418 13.93 10.27 30.70
C PRO A 418 13.76 8.73 30.82
N ASP A 419 12.65 8.27 31.40
CA ASP A 419 12.36 6.83 31.49
C ASP A 419 11.89 6.26 30.13
N PHE A 420 12.72 5.37 29.59
CA PHE A 420 12.70 4.84 28.22
C PHE A 420 12.37 3.35 28.12
N SER A 421 11.88 2.75 29.20
CA SER A 421 11.71 1.29 29.28
C SER A 421 10.74 0.70 28.24
N LYS A 422 9.74 1.48 27.78
CA LYS A 422 8.76 1.06 26.77
C LYS A 422 7.94 2.24 26.23
N ILE A 423 7.23 2.00 25.12
CA ILE A 423 6.23 2.92 24.56
C ILE A 423 5.20 3.27 25.65
N LYS A 424 4.86 4.55 25.74
CA LYS A 424 3.89 5.08 26.70
C LYS A 424 2.82 5.89 25.99
N LYS A 425 1.67 6.07 26.65
CA LYS A 425 0.65 7.00 26.19
C LYS A 425 1.20 8.43 26.24
N GLY A 426 1.06 9.16 25.14
CA GLY A 426 1.41 10.58 25.07
C GLY A 426 0.57 11.40 26.05
N LYS A 427 1.20 12.37 26.72
CA LYS A 427 0.52 13.23 27.71
C LYS A 427 -0.45 14.24 27.08
N LYS A 428 -0.27 14.52 25.80
CA LYS A 428 -1.06 15.50 25.05
C LYS A 428 -1.70 14.83 23.85
N GLU A 429 -2.95 15.16 23.61
CA GLU A 429 -3.62 14.86 22.36
C GLU A 429 -2.93 15.58 21.18
N MET A 430 -2.89 14.90 20.04
CA MET A 430 -2.29 15.44 18.82
C MET A 430 -3.36 15.91 17.85
N LYS A 431 -3.13 17.08 17.26
CA LYS A 431 -3.96 17.55 16.15
C LYS A 431 -3.70 16.66 14.94
N LEU A 432 -4.77 16.25 14.26
CA LEU A 432 -4.68 15.51 13.02
C LEU A 432 -3.93 16.32 11.96
N VAL A 433 -3.24 15.63 11.07
CA VAL A 433 -2.56 16.25 9.94
C VAL A 433 -3.61 16.85 9.01
N ASN A 434 -3.45 18.12 8.67
CA ASN A 434 -4.27 18.77 7.65
C ASN A 434 -3.68 18.43 6.26
N GLU A 435 -4.17 17.35 5.68
CA GLU A 435 -3.79 16.85 4.36
C GLU A 435 -4.55 17.56 3.23
N GLU A 436 -3.91 17.72 2.08
CA GLU A 436 -4.61 18.07 0.86
C GLU A 436 -5.55 16.93 0.44
N LYS A 437 -6.72 17.30 -0.06
CA LYS A 437 -7.72 16.32 -0.49
C LYS A 437 -7.22 15.59 -1.74
N ILE A 438 -7.22 14.26 -1.69
CA ILE A 438 -7.04 13.43 -2.86
C ILE A 438 -8.36 13.44 -3.64
N TYR A 439 -8.39 14.20 -4.74
CA TYR A 439 -9.52 14.17 -5.67
C TYR A 439 -9.45 12.91 -6.50
N GLN A 440 -10.58 12.22 -6.61
CA GLN A 440 -10.75 11.10 -7.53
C GLN A 440 -11.96 11.42 -8.40
N THR A 441 -11.77 11.36 -9.70
CA THR A 441 -12.82 11.74 -10.65
C THR A 441 -14.01 10.79 -10.58
N GLU A 442 -15.20 11.37 -10.69
CA GLU A 442 -16.45 10.64 -10.94
C GLU A 442 -16.83 10.68 -12.43
N LYS A 443 -16.11 11.50 -13.22
CA LYS A 443 -16.40 11.75 -14.64
C LYS A 443 -16.03 10.55 -15.49
N ASP A 444 -16.85 10.25 -16.49
CA ASP A 444 -16.47 9.34 -17.55
C ASP A 444 -15.37 9.98 -18.43
N PRO A 445 -14.32 9.25 -18.84
CA PRO A 445 -13.29 9.80 -19.72
C PRO A 445 -13.89 10.18 -21.09
N ASN A 446 -13.34 11.23 -21.70
CA ASN A 446 -13.81 11.77 -22.98
C ASN A 446 -13.49 10.88 -24.20
N ASN A 447 -12.79 9.76 -23.99
CA ASN A 447 -12.52 8.73 -24.99
C ASN A 447 -13.02 7.37 -24.47
N PHE A 448 -13.45 6.50 -25.39
CA PHE A 448 -13.91 5.14 -25.03
C PHE A 448 -12.80 4.29 -24.37
N SER A 449 -11.53 4.72 -24.46
CA SER A 449 -10.33 4.04 -23.95
C SER A 449 -9.82 4.53 -22.59
N GLY A 450 -10.27 5.67 -22.06
CA GLY A 450 -9.64 6.33 -20.91
C GLY A 450 -8.18 6.77 -21.10
N CYS A 451 -7.67 6.77 -22.34
CA CYS A 451 -6.29 7.10 -22.68
C CYS A 451 -6.19 7.56 -24.14
N VAL A 452 -5.45 8.65 -24.40
CA VAL A 452 -4.99 9.04 -25.74
C VAL A 452 -3.74 8.22 -26.06
N ILE A 453 -3.89 7.21 -26.92
CA ILE A 453 -2.75 6.56 -27.57
C ILE A 453 -2.19 7.58 -28.57
N SER A 454 -1.09 8.25 -28.21
CA SER A 454 -0.27 9.01 -29.17
C SER A 454 0.78 8.11 -29.78
#